data_AF-A0A0D6R1R3-F1
#
_entry.id   AF-A0A0D6R1R3-F1
#
_cell.length_a   1.000
_cell.length_b   1.000
_cell.length_c   1.000
_cell.angle_alpha   90.00
_cell.angle_beta   90.00
_cell.angle_gamma   90.00
#
_symmetry.space_group_name_H-M   'P 1'
#
loop_
_entity.id
_entity.type
_entity.pdbx_description
1 polymer ?
#
loop_
_entity_poly.entity_id
_entity_poly.type
_entity_poly.pdbx_seq_one_letter_code
_entity_poly.pdbx_strand_id
1 'polypeptide(L)'
;MAKKYNLTQALLFLSHFMGDIHQPLHVGFTSDEGGNTIQLHWYRQKSNLHHVWDVLIIETAMKDFYDNSLEAMIEDIQRNITDIWSNDVPTWEKCSTDDLVCPVKYAQESISLACKWAYKDAEDGSVLEDDYFLSRLPIVEKQLAKGGVRLAAMLNRLFDPKESQTHYTEL
;
A
#
# COMPACT_ATOMS: atom_id res chain seq x y z
N MET A 1 -5.87 -3.83 37.06
CA MET A 1 -6.41 -4.70 35.99
C MET A 1 -5.33 -4.87 34.93
N ALA A 2 -5.04 -6.08 34.46
CA ALA A 2 -4.13 -6.26 33.32
C ALA A 2 -4.80 -5.64 32.07
N LYS A 3 -4.06 -4.85 31.27
CA LYS A 3 -4.56 -4.35 29.99
C LYS A 3 -4.91 -5.56 29.11
N LYS A 4 -6.19 -5.70 28.74
CA LYS A 4 -6.71 -6.77 27.87
C LYS A 4 -6.09 -6.75 26.47
N TYR A 5 -5.56 -5.61 26.04
CA TYR A 5 -4.94 -5.40 24.74
C TYR A 5 -3.52 -4.84 24.89
N ASN A 6 -2.58 -5.40 24.13
CA ASN A 6 -1.22 -4.90 24.01
C ASN A 6 -1.17 -3.82 22.94
N LEU A 7 -1.02 -2.55 23.36
CA LEU A 7 -1.05 -1.41 22.45
C LEU A 7 0.18 -1.33 21.54
N THR A 8 1.31 -1.93 21.93
CA THR A 8 2.48 -2.06 21.05
C THR A 8 2.15 -2.99 19.88
N GLN A 9 1.56 -4.17 20.16
CA GLN A 9 1.12 -5.07 19.10
C GLN A 9 0.04 -4.42 18.22
N ALA A 10 -0.91 -3.70 18.83
CA ALA A 10 -1.95 -3.01 18.07
C ALA A 10 -1.37 -1.99 17.08
N LEU A 11 -0.40 -1.17 17.51
CA LEU A 11 0.26 -0.21 16.63
C LEU A 11 1.03 -0.90 15.49
N LEU A 12 1.77 -1.97 15.80
CA LEU A 12 2.53 -2.72 14.79
C LEU A 12 1.61 -3.36 13.75
N PHE A 13 0.55 -4.03 14.20
CA PHE A 13 -0.44 -4.61 13.29
C PHE A 13 -1.13 -3.55 12.46
N LEU A 14 -1.52 -2.43 13.06
CA LEU A 14 -2.18 -1.36 12.32
C LEU A 14 -1.29 -0.79 11.22
N SER A 15 -0.03 -0.48 11.53
CA SER A 15 0.93 0.02 10.55
C SER A 15 1.17 -0.97 9.41
N HIS A 16 1.31 -2.25 9.75
CA HIS A 16 1.52 -3.32 8.76
C HIS A 16 0.31 -3.51 7.85
N PHE A 17 -0.89 -3.68 8.43
CA PHE A 17 -2.12 -3.90 7.65
C PHE A 17 -2.54 -2.68 6.83
N MET A 18 -2.18 -1.47 7.27
CA MET A 18 -2.35 -0.27 6.44
C MET A 18 -1.45 -0.32 5.19
N GLY A 19 -0.24 -0.89 5.29
CA GLY A 19 0.59 -1.19 4.11
C GLY A 19 -0.08 -2.23 3.22
N ASP A 20 -0.42 -3.38 3.79
CA ASP A 20 -0.99 -4.53 3.07
C ASP A 20 -2.27 -4.19 2.32
N ILE A 21 -3.21 -3.45 2.92
CA ILE A 21 -4.46 -3.11 2.24
C ILE A 21 -4.25 -2.24 1.00
N HIS A 22 -3.08 -1.58 0.86
CA HIS A 22 -2.69 -0.81 -0.32
C HIS A 22 -1.91 -1.64 -1.35
N GLN A 23 -1.47 -2.86 -1.02
CA GLN A 23 -0.93 -3.79 -2.00
C GLN A 23 -2.10 -4.37 -2.81
N PRO A 24 -2.23 -4.09 -4.12
CA PRO A 24 -3.39 -4.49 -4.91
C PRO A 24 -3.77 -5.98 -4.79
N LEU A 25 -2.78 -6.87 -4.81
CA LEU A 25 -2.96 -8.32 -4.77
C LEU A 25 -3.23 -8.89 -3.38
N HIS A 26 -3.03 -8.14 -2.30
CA HIS A 26 -3.57 -8.49 -0.97
C HIS A 26 -5.10 -8.36 -0.93
N VAL A 27 -5.71 -7.71 -1.93
CA VAL A 27 -7.16 -7.66 -2.16
C VAL A 27 -7.49 -8.26 -3.54
N GLY A 28 -6.77 -9.32 -3.92
CA GLY A 28 -6.94 -10.05 -5.19
C GLY A 28 -8.01 -11.14 -5.15
N PHE A 29 -7.97 -12.03 -6.14
CA PHE A 29 -8.93 -13.13 -6.28
C PHE A 29 -8.59 -14.32 -5.38
N THR A 30 -9.62 -14.95 -4.84
CA THR A 30 -9.47 -16.16 -4.03
C THR A 30 -8.98 -17.36 -4.85
N SER A 31 -9.36 -17.44 -6.13
CA SER A 31 -9.03 -18.57 -7.01
C SER A 31 -7.54 -18.73 -7.30
N ASP A 32 -6.78 -17.65 -7.17
CA ASP A 32 -5.33 -17.63 -7.41
C ASP A 32 -4.52 -17.22 -6.17
N GLU A 33 -5.18 -17.22 -5.00
CA GLU A 33 -4.58 -16.81 -3.73
C GLU A 33 -3.95 -15.41 -3.81
N GLY A 34 -4.61 -14.47 -4.49
CA GLY A 34 -4.07 -13.13 -4.74
C GLY A 34 -2.89 -13.14 -5.71
N GLY A 35 -2.90 -14.01 -6.71
CA GLY A 35 -1.81 -14.16 -7.69
C GLY A 35 -0.63 -15.00 -7.22
N ASN A 36 -0.68 -15.60 -6.03
CA ASN A 36 0.36 -16.50 -5.54
C ASN A 36 0.47 -17.76 -6.41
N THR A 37 -0.64 -18.24 -6.98
CA THR A 37 -0.64 -19.44 -7.83
C THR A 37 -0.36 -19.14 -9.31
N ILE A 38 -0.23 -17.87 -9.70
CA ILE A 38 0.15 -17.49 -11.07
C ILE A 38 1.68 -17.49 -11.15
N GLN A 39 2.24 -18.58 -11.66
CA GLN A 39 3.68 -18.78 -11.76
C GLN A 39 4.19 -18.12 -13.04
N LEU A 40 5.25 -17.33 -12.94
CA LEU A 40 5.76 -16.56 -14.08
C LEU A 40 7.27 -16.31 -13.91
N HIS A 41 7.85 -15.60 -14.86
CA HIS A 41 9.21 -15.10 -14.73
C HIS A 41 9.19 -13.57 -14.60
N TRP A 42 9.94 -13.05 -13.64
CA TRP A 42 10.33 -11.66 -13.58
C TRP A 42 11.72 -11.55 -14.21
N TYR A 43 11.78 -11.01 -15.42
CA TYR A 43 12.95 -11.14 -16.29
C TYR A 43 13.42 -12.60 -16.39
N ARG A 44 14.62 -12.91 -15.90
CA ARG A 44 15.22 -14.25 -15.95
C ARG A 44 14.90 -15.12 -14.72
N GLN A 45 14.24 -14.58 -13.70
CA GLN A 45 14.02 -15.25 -12.42
C GLN A 45 12.60 -15.79 -12.33
N LYS A 46 12.45 -17.06 -11.94
CA LYS A 46 11.13 -17.65 -11.63
C LYS A 46 10.55 -16.98 -10.39
N SER A 47 9.27 -16.67 -10.43
CA SER A 47 8.51 -16.03 -9.35
C SER A 47 7.02 -16.36 -9.49
N ASN A 48 6.20 -15.67 -8.70
CA ASN A 48 4.75 -15.61 -8.89
C ASN A 48 4.28 -14.14 -8.94
N LEU A 49 3.07 -13.92 -9.45
CA LEU A 49 2.54 -12.57 -9.63
C LEU A 49 2.42 -11.80 -8.32
N HIS A 50 2.04 -12.45 -7.22
CA HIS A 50 1.96 -11.80 -5.90
C HIS A 50 3.33 -11.24 -5.47
N HIS A 51 4.37 -12.07 -5.55
CA HIS A 51 5.73 -11.68 -5.18
C HIS A 51 6.30 -10.58 -6.06
N VAL A 52 5.89 -10.52 -7.34
CA VAL A 52 6.25 -9.41 -8.22
C VAL A 52 5.78 -8.06 -7.65
N TRP A 53 4.55 -8.00 -7.14
CA TRP A 53 3.98 -6.78 -6.59
C TRP A 53 4.45 -6.47 -5.16
N ASP A 54 4.69 -7.49 -4.34
CA ASP A 54 5.23 -7.29 -2.98
C ASP A 54 6.66 -6.77 -3.00
N VAL A 55 7.48 -7.28 -3.92
CA VAL A 55 8.94 -7.18 -3.82
C VAL A 55 9.57 -6.75 -5.13
N LEU A 56 9.37 -7.51 -6.21
CA LEU A 56 10.28 -7.43 -7.36
C LEU A 56 10.19 -6.13 -8.15
N ILE A 57 9.01 -5.50 -8.25
CA ILE A 57 8.90 -4.15 -8.84
C ILE A 57 9.72 -3.14 -8.03
N ILE A 58 9.62 -3.19 -6.69
CA ILE A 58 10.32 -2.26 -5.80
C ILE A 58 11.83 -2.51 -5.85
N GLU A 59 12.28 -3.76 -5.75
CA GLU A 59 13.71 -4.10 -5.82
C GLU A 59 14.33 -3.74 -7.17
N THR A 60 13.59 -3.92 -8.26
CA THR A 60 14.05 -3.53 -9.61
C THR A 60 14.20 -2.01 -9.70
N ALA A 61 13.21 -1.24 -9.20
CA ALA A 61 13.30 0.21 -9.15
C ALA A 61 14.45 0.69 -8.26
N MET A 62 14.61 0.11 -7.07
CA MET A 62 15.70 0.42 -6.15
C MET A 62 17.06 0.26 -6.82
N LYS A 63 17.24 -0.85 -7.56
CA LYS A 63 18.48 -1.13 -8.26
C LYS A 63 18.70 -0.19 -9.45
N ASP A 64 17.68 0.02 -10.28
CA ASP A 64 17.82 0.67 -11.59
C ASP A 64 17.77 2.20 -11.51
N PHE A 65 17.10 2.77 -10.49
CA PHE A 65 16.87 4.21 -10.36
C PHE A 65 17.46 4.83 -9.09
N TYR A 66 17.77 4.03 -8.06
CA TYR A 66 18.11 4.54 -6.73
C TYR A 66 19.44 4.06 -6.17
N ASP A 67 20.28 3.37 -6.96
CA ASP A 67 21.55 2.78 -6.50
C ASP A 67 21.39 1.89 -5.24
N ASN A 68 20.23 1.25 -5.10
CA ASN A 68 19.78 0.48 -3.93
C ASN A 68 19.63 1.30 -2.63
N SER A 69 19.52 2.63 -2.69
CA SER A 69 19.21 3.46 -1.53
C SER A 69 17.70 3.54 -1.28
N LEU A 70 17.27 3.01 -0.13
CA LEU A 70 15.89 3.14 0.32
C LEU A 70 15.54 4.59 0.64
N GLU A 71 16.49 5.32 1.22
CA GLU A 71 16.33 6.74 1.56
C GLU A 71 16.06 7.58 0.32
N ALA A 72 16.79 7.37 -0.77
CA ALA A 72 16.58 8.09 -2.03
C ALA A 72 15.18 7.84 -2.61
N MET A 73 14.71 6.59 -2.60
CA MET A 73 13.35 6.26 -3.06
C MET A 73 12.28 6.89 -2.16
N ILE A 74 12.47 6.89 -0.84
CA ILE A 74 11.57 7.55 0.11
C ILE A 74 11.51 9.06 -0.15
N GLU A 75 12.66 9.71 -0.35
CA GLU A 75 12.73 11.14 -0.65
C GLU A 75 12.02 11.49 -1.97
N ASP A 76 12.16 10.66 -3.00
CA ASP A 76 11.44 10.80 -4.27
C ASP A 76 9.92 10.69 -4.08
N ILE A 77 9.46 9.68 -3.33
CA ILE A 77 8.03 9.49 -3.03
C ILE A 77 7.50 10.67 -2.21
N GLN A 78 8.26 11.14 -1.21
CA GLN A 78 7.89 12.32 -0.40
C GLN A 78 7.79 13.59 -1.22
N ARG A 79 8.74 13.82 -2.15
CA ARG A 79 8.68 14.92 -3.11
C ARG A 79 7.47 14.81 -4.03
N ASN A 80 7.15 13.60 -4.51
CA ASN A 80 5.95 13.40 -5.32
C ASN A 80 4.66 13.66 -4.54
N ILE A 81 4.62 13.37 -3.23
CA ILE A 81 3.51 13.74 -2.34
C ILE A 81 3.34 15.27 -2.27
N THR A 82 4.43 16.03 -2.18
CA THR A 82 4.36 17.51 -2.09
C THR A 82 4.16 18.20 -3.44
N ASP A 83 4.56 17.55 -4.53
CA ASP A 83 4.61 18.16 -5.85
C ASP A 83 3.51 17.57 -6.75
N ILE A 84 3.76 16.39 -7.32
CA ILE A 84 2.92 15.74 -8.34
C ILE A 84 1.52 15.39 -7.81
N TRP A 85 1.44 14.88 -6.59
CA TRP A 85 0.21 14.40 -5.96
C TRP A 85 -0.38 15.36 -4.93
N SER A 86 0.16 16.58 -4.82
CA SER A 86 -0.29 17.61 -3.87
C SER A 86 -1.81 17.83 -3.86
N ASN A 87 -2.43 17.86 -5.04
CA ASN A 87 -3.88 18.03 -5.20
C ASN A 87 -4.68 16.77 -4.82
N ASP A 88 -4.06 15.59 -4.89
CA ASP A 88 -4.70 14.32 -4.57
C ASP A 88 -4.64 14.04 -3.05
N VAL A 89 -3.58 14.45 -2.36
CA VAL A 89 -3.32 14.15 -0.93
C VAL A 89 -4.51 14.46 -0.02
N PRO A 90 -5.18 15.64 -0.09
CA PRO A 90 -6.35 15.90 0.74
C PRO A 90 -7.47 14.88 0.56
N THR A 91 -7.62 14.29 -0.63
CA THR A 91 -8.62 13.26 -0.92
C THR A 91 -8.22 11.87 -0.39
N TRP A 92 -6.91 11.63 -0.22
CA TRP A 92 -6.39 10.39 0.37
C TRP A 92 -6.54 10.40 1.87
N GLU A 93 -6.23 11.54 2.49
CA GLU A 93 -6.40 11.77 3.93
C GLU A 93 -7.88 11.66 4.29
N LYS A 94 -8.78 12.26 3.51
CA LYS A 94 -10.21 12.27 3.81
C LYS A 94 -10.80 10.85 3.90
N CYS A 95 -11.22 10.52 5.12
CA CYS A 95 -12.17 9.46 5.45
C CYS A 95 -13.53 10.12 5.73
N SER A 96 -14.62 9.36 5.97
CA SER A 96 -15.89 9.99 6.35
C SER A 96 -15.71 10.82 7.64
N THR A 97 -16.57 11.81 7.88
CA THR A 97 -16.37 12.81 8.95
C THR A 97 -16.21 12.20 10.34
N ASP A 98 -16.80 11.02 10.56
CA ASP A 98 -16.82 10.35 11.87
C ASP A 98 -15.97 9.07 11.89
N ASP A 99 -15.35 8.69 10.76
CA ASP A 99 -14.58 7.46 10.65
C ASP A 99 -13.08 7.70 10.92
N LEU A 100 -12.54 6.95 11.87
CA LEU A 100 -11.10 6.92 12.14
C LEU A 100 -10.30 6.45 10.91
N VAL A 101 -10.83 5.45 10.18
CA VAL A 101 -10.18 4.76 9.06
C VAL A 101 -11.22 4.25 8.05
N CYS A 102 -10.86 4.19 6.77
CA CYS A 102 -11.77 3.81 5.67
C CYS A 102 -11.31 2.55 4.91
N PRO A 103 -11.17 1.38 5.58
CA PRO A 103 -10.57 0.20 4.97
C PRO A 103 -11.33 -0.31 3.74
N VAL A 104 -12.67 -0.18 3.73
CA VAL A 104 -13.49 -0.59 2.57
C VAL A 104 -13.14 0.22 1.32
N LYS A 105 -12.93 1.54 1.45
CA LYS A 105 -12.48 2.41 0.34
C LYS A 105 -11.11 1.97 -0.16
N TYR A 106 -10.18 1.69 0.76
CA TYR A 106 -8.82 1.31 0.40
C TYR A 106 -8.81 -0.04 -0.33
N ALA A 107 -9.56 -1.02 0.19
CA ALA A 107 -9.73 -2.32 -0.44
C ALA A 107 -10.37 -2.24 -1.83
N GLN A 108 -11.40 -1.39 -2.00
CA GLN A 108 -12.04 -1.15 -3.31
C GLN A 108 -11.07 -0.55 -4.34
N GLU A 109 -10.21 0.38 -3.91
CA GLU A 109 -9.15 0.91 -4.76
C GLU A 109 -8.13 -0.18 -5.13
N SER A 110 -7.72 -1.02 -4.16
CA SER A 110 -6.76 -2.10 -4.36
C SER A 110 -7.26 -3.17 -5.33
N ILE A 111 -8.48 -3.70 -5.17
CA ILE A 111 -9.03 -4.66 -6.15
C ILE A 111 -9.21 -4.03 -7.54
N SER A 112 -9.59 -2.74 -7.61
CA SER A 112 -9.66 -2.05 -8.90
C SER A 112 -8.30 -1.96 -9.59
N LEU A 113 -7.23 -1.75 -8.83
CA LEU A 113 -5.87 -1.72 -9.36
C LEU A 113 -5.36 -3.11 -9.70
N ALA A 114 -5.71 -4.13 -8.91
CA ALA A 114 -5.38 -5.51 -9.18
C ALA A 114 -5.93 -5.94 -10.55
N CYS A 115 -7.22 -5.71 -10.79
CA CYS A 115 -7.87 -6.03 -12.06
C CYS A 115 -7.30 -5.22 -13.23
N LYS A 116 -7.08 -3.91 -13.04
CA LYS A 116 -6.67 -3.00 -14.13
C LYS A 116 -5.20 -3.15 -14.51
N TRP A 117 -4.34 -3.48 -13.54
CA TRP A 117 -2.88 -3.39 -13.69
C TRP A 117 -2.13 -4.66 -13.32
N ALA A 118 -2.50 -5.34 -12.22
CA ALA A 118 -1.77 -6.51 -11.73
C ALA A 118 -2.02 -7.75 -12.58
N TYR A 119 -3.28 -8.18 -12.68
CA TYR A 119 -3.65 -9.35 -13.47
C TYR A 119 -3.55 -9.12 -14.97
N LYS A 120 -3.66 -7.87 -15.41
CA LYS A 120 -3.60 -7.52 -16.82
C LYS A 120 -2.20 -7.82 -17.39
N ASP A 121 -2.17 -8.61 -18.47
CA ASP A 121 -0.95 -9.03 -19.18
C ASP A 121 -0.02 -9.95 -18.34
N ALA A 122 -0.54 -10.57 -17.28
CA ALA A 122 0.21 -11.46 -16.38
C ALA A 122 -0.44 -12.85 -16.29
N GLU A 123 -0.45 -13.58 -17.41
CA GLU A 123 -0.93 -14.96 -17.46
C GLU A 123 0.11 -15.94 -16.90
N ASP A 124 -0.34 -17.13 -16.49
CA ASP A 124 0.56 -18.18 -16.03
C ASP A 124 1.60 -18.55 -17.12
N GLY A 125 2.86 -18.67 -16.73
CA GLY A 125 3.99 -18.91 -17.61
C GLY A 125 4.55 -17.66 -18.32
N SER A 126 3.95 -16.48 -18.15
CA SER A 126 4.43 -15.23 -18.77
C SER A 126 5.85 -14.85 -18.32
N VAL A 127 6.51 -14.02 -19.13
CA VAL A 127 7.75 -13.34 -18.76
C VAL A 127 7.43 -11.86 -18.67
N LEU A 128 7.52 -11.31 -17.46
CA LEU A 128 7.28 -9.89 -17.18
C LEU A 128 8.64 -9.17 -17.17
N GLU A 129 8.78 -8.18 -18.04
CA GLU A 129 10.00 -7.38 -18.23
C GLU A 129 9.67 -5.88 -18.25
N ASP A 130 10.46 -5.06 -18.95
CA ASP A 130 10.39 -3.59 -18.94
C ASP A 130 8.98 -3.04 -19.22
N ASP A 131 8.25 -3.60 -20.19
CA ASP A 131 6.90 -3.13 -20.52
C ASP A 131 5.94 -3.25 -19.34
N TYR A 132 6.03 -4.35 -18.59
CA TYR A 132 5.23 -4.55 -17.37
C TYR A 132 5.78 -3.69 -16.24
N PHE A 133 7.09 -3.71 -16.01
CA PHE A 133 7.76 -2.97 -14.95
C PHE A 133 7.48 -1.46 -15.01
N LEU A 134 7.82 -0.82 -16.12
CA LEU A 134 7.76 0.64 -16.27
C LEU A 134 6.31 1.17 -16.24
N SER A 135 5.35 0.37 -16.71
CA SER A 135 3.94 0.77 -16.69
C SER A 135 3.26 0.57 -15.33
N ARG A 136 3.76 -0.33 -14.47
CA ARG A 136 3.19 -0.62 -13.16
C ARG A 136 3.92 0.07 -12.00
N LEU A 137 5.20 0.43 -12.16
CA LEU A 137 5.98 1.13 -11.13
C LEU A 137 5.27 2.40 -10.59
N PRO A 138 4.72 3.31 -11.43
CA PRO A 138 4.01 4.49 -10.91
C PRO A 138 2.77 4.14 -10.08
N ILE A 139 2.15 2.98 -10.31
CA ILE A 139 1.00 2.50 -9.53
C ILE A 139 1.47 2.04 -8.14
N VAL A 140 2.58 1.30 -8.08
CA VAL A 140 3.21 0.83 -6.84
C VAL A 140 3.64 2.01 -5.98
N GLU A 141 4.38 2.97 -6.54
CA GLU A 141 4.83 4.17 -5.82
C GLU A 141 3.65 4.98 -5.26
N LYS A 142 2.57 5.12 -6.05
CA LYS A 142 1.36 5.82 -5.59
C LYS A 142 0.65 5.05 -4.48
N GLN A 143 0.66 3.71 -4.46
CA GLN A 143 0.11 2.94 -3.34
C GLN A 143 0.97 3.03 -2.09
N LEU A 144 2.30 3.00 -2.21
CA LEU A 144 3.23 3.24 -1.09
C LEU A 144 2.96 4.63 -0.45
N ALA A 145 2.85 5.67 -1.29
CA ALA A 145 2.52 7.01 -0.85
C ALA A 145 1.17 7.09 -0.12
N LYS A 146 0.12 6.49 -0.71
CA LYS A 146 -1.23 6.46 -0.10
C LYS A 146 -1.24 5.73 1.23
N GLY A 147 -0.55 4.59 1.34
CA GLY A 147 -0.43 3.84 2.58
C GLY A 147 0.20 4.67 3.69
N GLY A 148 1.31 5.36 3.40
CA GLY A 148 1.97 6.27 4.35
C GLY A 148 1.09 7.46 4.77
N VAL A 149 0.50 8.17 3.80
CA VAL A 149 -0.39 9.32 4.05
C VAL A 149 -1.60 8.91 4.89
N ARG A 150 -2.25 7.79 4.57
CA ARG A 150 -3.44 7.31 5.28
C ARG A 150 -3.12 6.79 6.68
N LEU A 151 -1.98 6.12 6.85
CA LEU A 151 -1.50 5.71 8.17
C LEU A 151 -1.27 6.93 9.05
N ALA A 152 -0.55 7.95 8.54
CA ALA A 152 -0.29 9.18 9.27
C ALA A 152 -1.60 9.90 9.63
N ALA A 153 -2.51 10.08 8.67
CA ALA A 153 -3.80 10.72 8.91
C ALA A 153 -4.65 9.99 9.96
N MET A 154 -4.68 8.65 9.92
CA MET A 154 -5.38 7.82 10.91
C MET A 154 -4.77 7.97 12.31
N LEU A 155 -3.45 7.87 12.43
CA LEU A 155 -2.76 7.98 13.72
C LEU A 155 -2.92 9.39 14.31
N ASN A 156 -2.87 10.43 13.47
CA ASN A 156 -3.11 11.81 13.89
C ASN A 156 -4.52 12.00 14.47
N ARG A 157 -5.56 11.41 13.87
CA ARG A 157 -6.92 11.40 14.45
C ARG A 157 -6.98 10.61 15.74
N LEU A 158 -6.42 9.40 15.75
CA LEU A 158 -6.46 8.50 16.91
C LEU A 158 -5.86 9.13 18.17
N PHE A 159 -4.81 9.95 17.99
CA PHE A 159 -4.07 10.58 19.07
C PHE A 159 -4.33 12.09 19.17
N ASP A 160 -5.35 12.63 18.50
CA ASP A 160 -5.71 14.05 18.63
C ASP A 160 -6.21 14.33 20.07
N PRO A 161 -5.55 15.23 20.81
CA PRO A 161 -6.00 15.63 22.15
C PRO A 161 -7.43 16.16 22.21
N LYS A 162 -7.96 16.71 21.10
CA LYS A 162 -9.32 17.29 21.07
C LYS A 162 -10.42 16.23 20.96
N GLU A 163 -10.17 15.09 20.30
CA GLU A 163 -11.14 13.98 20.25
C GLU A 163 -11.12 13.15 21.54
N SER A 164 -9.99 13.12 22.24
CA SER A 164 -9.89 12.40 23.51
C SER A 164 -10.67 13.04 24.67
N GLN A 165 -11.07 14.31 24.59
CA GLN A 165 -11.88 14.97 25.65
C GLN A 165 -13.39 14.64 25.58
N THR A 166 -13.92 14.29 24.42
CA THR A 166 -15.35 13.99 24.25
C THR A 166 -15.76 12.66 24.90
N HIS A 167 -14.80 11.74 25.10
CA HIS A 167 -15.05 10.42 25.68
C HIS A 167 -14.91 10.31 27.21
N TYR A 168 -14.45 11.37 27.91
CA TYR A 168 -14.34 11.36 29.39
C TYR A 168 -15.40 12.23 30.09
N THR A 169 -16.32 12.87 29.36
CA THR A 169 -17.42 13.68 29.93
C THR A 169 -18.73 12.91 30.15
N GLU A 170 -18.78 11.61 29.87
CA GLU A 170 -19.95 10.74 30.16
C GLU A 170 -19.65 9.61 31.16
N LEU A 171 -18.79 9.87 32.15
CA LEU A 171 -18.64 9.03 33.35
C LEU A 171 -18.80 9.85 34.63
#